data_AF-A0A6B3UJF8-F1
#
_entry.id   AF-A0A6B3UJF8-F1
#
_cell.length_a   1.000
_cell.length_b   1.000
_cell.length_c   1.000
_cell.angle_alpha   90.00
_cell.angle_beta   90.00
_cell.angle_gamma   90.00
#
_symmetry.space_group_name_H-M   'P 1'
#
loop_
_entity.id
_entity.type
_entity.pdbx_description
1 polymer ?
#
loop_
_entity_poly.entity_id
_entity_poly.type
_entity_poly.pdbx_seq_one_letter_code
_entity_poly.pdbx_strand_id
1 'polypeptide(L)'
;MAQHDQTGGELGIPAWPFEKPMLRPRAAAPSSARAKHLLMGGAALAVLAGAGLPNAAHAADCTSPTGQVVFDQNGGGGGDGGDYPAQGGDGDGGDAGGTINTSASNIAAGGACKSAVFATSNGGDGGDGGLGFTLFIPPFVIIPVGFGGDGGRGGDGGDIYLTTSGTLSASGEGGHGVHAQSLAGDGGDGGTGAGVYGEGGDGKRGGVGGDITLTNSATITTASDKGQGIFAHTSGGYGGSGGSGLGIGGVGGNGDGAGAGGAINIDHSGSITTQGRTANGILALSVGGFGGSGGAGGGLVAFGGDATSAGDGGAIDVDILAGGSITTNGQFSYGVLA
;
A
#
# COMPACT_ATOMS: atom_id res chain seq x y z
N MET A 1 17.40 7.98 72.05
CA MET A 1 16.90 8.58 73.30
C MET A 1 17.10 10.09 73.17
N ALA A 2 16.01 10.87 73.17
CA ALA A 2 15.88 12.35 73.06
C ALA A 2 16.43 13.00 71.76
N GLN A 3 15.66 13.63 70.85
CA GLN A 3 14.74 14.80 70.91
C GLN A 3 15.34 16.10 71.47
N HIS A 4 15.43 17.12 70.60
CA HIS A 4 15.51 18.56 70.88
C HIS A 4 15.08 19.28 69.58
N ASP A 5 13.84 19.73 69.42
CA ASP A 5 13.20 20.99 69.86
C ASP A 5 13.53 22.24 69.02
N GLN A 6 12.50 23.06 68.85
CA GLN A 6 12.08 23.97 67.79
C GLN A 6 12.73 25.37 67.81
N THR A 7 12.50 26.09 66.70
CA THR A 7 12.14 27.53 66.51
C THR A 7 12.76 27.96 65.18
N GLY A 8 12.13 28.63 64.22
CA GLY A 8 11.06 29.63 64.22
C GLY A 8 11.47 30.61 63.10
N GLY A 9 10.62 30.85 62.10
CA GLY A 9 10.99 31.71 60.96
C GLY A 9 9.91 31.76 59.89
N GLU A 10 8.82 32.49 60.17
CA GLU A 10 7.91 33.00 59.16
C GLU A 10 8.59 34.12 58.35
N LEU A 11 8.63 33.98 57.02
CA LEU A 11 8.64 35.10 56.08
C LEU A 11 7.77 34.71 54.89
N GLY A 12 6.56 35.28 54.85
CA GLY A 12 5.63 35.12 53.74
C GLY A 12 5.93 36.09 52.60
N ILE A 13 5.80 35.61 51.35
CA ILE A 13 5.54 36.38 50.13
C ILE A 13 4.91 35.43 49.08
N PRO A 14 4.18 35.92 48.04
CA PRO A 14 2.74 35.82 47.92
C PRO A 14 2.25 34.85 46.81
N ALA A 15 0.99 34.46 46.92
CA ALA A 15 0.26 33.66 45.94
C ALA A 15 0.01 34.45 44.63
N TRP A 16 0.39 33.85 43.51
CA TRP A 16 -0.09 34.18 42.16
C TRP A 16 -0.67 32.92 41.51
N PRO A 17 -1.78 33.03 40.77
CA PRO A 17 -2.50 31.87 40.23
C PRO A 17 -1.93 31.47 38.87
N PHE A 18 -1.53 30.22 38.71
CA PHE A 18 -1.47 29.59 37.39
C PHE A 18 -2.43 28.42 37.36
N GLU A 19 -3.52 28.61 36.63
CA GLU A 19 -4.44 27.56 36.21
C GLU A 19 -3.64 26.45 35.51
N LYS A 20 -3.79 25.21 35.99
CA LYS A 20 -3.37 24.02 35.25
C LYS A 20 -4.51 23.62 34.31
N PRO A 21 -4.37 23.73 32.97
CA PRO A 21 -5.22 22.96 32.09
C PRO A 21 -4.79 21.49 32.15
N MET A 22 -5.72 20.63 32.56
CA MET A 22 -5.60 19.18 32.46
C MET A 22 -5.32 18.80 31.01
N LEU A 23 -4.13 18.24 30.76
CA LEU A 23 -3.82 17.54 29.51
C LEU A 23 -4.75 16.32 29.42
N ARG A 24 -5.77 16.42 28.56
CA ARG A 24 -6.51 15.24 28.09
C ARG A 24 -5.56 14.39 27.24
N PRO A 25 -5.57 13.05 27.33
CA PRO A 25 -4.78 12.21 26.45
C PRO A 25 -5.21 12.44 25.00
N ARG A 26 -4.27 12.89 24.18
CA ARG A 26 -4.46 13.06 22.74
C ARG A 26 -4.43 11.65 22.15
N ALA A 27 -5.56 11.21 21.61
CA ALA A 27 -5.68 9.98 20.85
C ALA A 27 -4.60 9.96 19.74
N ALA A 28 -3.93 8.82 19.59
CA ALA A 28 -2.97 8.56 18.54
C ALA A 28 -3.64 8.74 17.17
N ALA A 29 -3.08 9.63 16.35
CA ALA A 29 -3.40 9.70 14.93
C ALA A 29 -2.49 8.72 14.17
N PRO A 30 -2.99 7.93 13.21
CA PRO A 30 -2.15 7.10 12.36
C PRO A 30 -1.24 8.00 11.50
N SER A 31 0.05 7.67 11.45
CA SER A 31 1.05 8.40 10.69
C SER A 31 0.86 8.20 9.19
N SER A 32 0.23 9.18 8.55
CA SER A 32 0.11 9.27 7.10
C SER A 32 1.46 9.49 6.42
N ALA A 33 1.74 8.64 5.42
CA ALA A 33 2.45 8.92 4.17
C ALA A 33 3.75 9.76 4.25
N ARG A 34 4.91 9.09 4.23
CA ARG A 34 6.16 9.69 3.74
C ARG A 34 6.32 9.39 2.26
N ALA A 35 6.18 10.44 1.44
CA ALA A 35 6.57 10.45 0.04
C ALA A 35 8.06 10.08 -0.10
N LYS A 36 8.37 8.91 -0.65
CA LYS A 36 9.74 8.56 -1.09
C LYS A 36 10.05 9.39 -2.37
N HIS A 37 11.23 10.00 -2.35
CA HIS A 37 11.72 11.02 -3.28
C HIS A 37 12.10 10.37 -4.63
N LEU A 38 11.29 10.57 -5.69
CA LEU A 38 11.56 10.05 -7.02
C LEU A 38 12.45 11.04 -7.80
N LEU A 39 13.76 10.78 -7.91
CA LEU A 39 14.62 11.50 -8.86
C LEU A 39 14.37 10.96 -10.28
N MET A 40 13.81 11.83 -11.13
CA MET A 40 13.55 11.56 -12.54
C MET A 40 14.83 11.38 -13.37
N GLY A 41 14.95 10.23 -14.03
CA GLY A 41 15.65 10.06 -15.30
C GLY A 41 14.62 9.89 -16.42
N GLY A 42 14.74 10.67 -17.48
CA GLY A 42 13.68 10.97 -18.44
C GLY A 42 13.07 9.80 -19.23
N ALA A 43 11.81 10.02 -19.61
CA ALA A 43 11.11 9.50 -20.80
C ALA A 43 10.23 8.23 -20.72
N ALA A 44 9.79 7.77 -19.54
CA ALA A 44 8.80 6.67 -19.46
C ALA A 44 7.49 6.99 -18.67
N LEU A 45 7.32 8.19 -18.11
CA LEU A 45 6.21 8.48 -17.18
C LEU A 45 5.28 9.60 -17.68
N ALA A 46 4.66 9.42 -18.85
CA ALA A 46 3.65 10.34 -19.37
C ALA A 46 2.25 9.71 -19.51
N VAL A 47 2.07 8.42 -19.16
CA VAL A 47 0.76 7.74 -19.21
C VAL A 47 0.04 7.71 -17.85
N LEU A 48 0.77 7.92 -16.73
CA LEU A 48 0.18 7.95 -15.37
C LEU A 48 -0.13 9.36 -14.81
N ALA A 49 0.10 10.43 -15.57
CA ALA A 49 -0.15 11.81 -15.09
C ALA A 49 -1.65 12.19 -14.97
N GLY A 50 -2.57 11.23 -15.15
CA GLY A 50 -4.01 11.40 -14.90
C GLY A 50 -4.43 11.12 -13.44
N ALA A 51 -3.61 10.41 -12.67
CA ALA A 51 -3.83 10.14 -11.25
C ALA A 51 -3.11 11.19 -10.39
N GLY A 52 -3.49 12.46 -10.52
CA GLY A 52 -3.10 13.45 -9.54
C GLY A 52 -3.61 13.01 -8.17
N LEU A 53 -2.70 12.91 -7.19
CA LEU A 53 -3.05 12.81 -5.77
C LEU A 53 -4.17 13.84 -5.51
N PRO A 54 -5.35 13.43 -5.04
CA PRO A 54 -6.45 14.35 -4.85
C PRO A 54 -5.98 15.44 -3.88
N ASN A 55 -5.93 16.69 -4.35
CA ASN A 55 -5.78 17.84 -3.46
C ASN A 55 -6.86 17.72 -2.38
N ALA A 56 -6.55 18.11 -1.13
CA ALA A 56 -7.42 17.95 0.04
C ALA A 56 -8.87 18.49 -0.12
N ALA A 57 -9.16 19.28 -1.15
CA ALA A 57 -10.51 19.69 -1.55
C ALA A 57 -11.35 18.56 -2.19
N HIS A 58 -10.73 17.58 -2.88
CA HIS A 58 -11.43 16.48 -3.58
C HIS A 58 -11.85 15.35 -2.61
N ALA A 59 -11.14 15.18 -1.49
CA ALA A 59 -11.48 14.20 -0.47
C ALA A 59 -12.71 14.59 0.37
N ALA A 60 -13.05 15.89 0.42
CA ALA A 60 -14.19 16.41 1.17
C ALA A 60 -15.56 16.18 0.48
N ASP A 61 -15.59 15.93 -0.83
CA ASP A 61 -16.83 15.72 -1.60
C ASP A 61 -17.31 14.26 -1.63
N CYS A 62 -16.52 13.29 -1.15
CA CYS A 62 -16.89 11.87 -1.19
C CYS A 62 -17.89 11.45 -0.07
N THR A 63 -18.56 12.39 0.62
CA THR A 63 -19.37 12.14 1.84
C THR A 63 -20.90 12.02 1.62
N SER A 64 -21.35 11.26 0.59
CA SER A 64 -22.75 10.72 0.36
C SER A 64 -23.58 11.40 -0.77
N PRO A 65 -24.47 10.71 -1.54
CA PRO A 65 -25.37 9.59 -1.14
C PRO A 65 -25.20 8.21 -1.80
N THR A 66 -25.17 7.17 -0.92
CA THR A 66 -25.72 5.78 -1.00
C THR A 66 -25.84 4.99 -2.32
N GLY A 67 -25.54 3.68 -2.24
CA GLY A 67 -25.93 2.66 -3.23
C GLY A 67 -24.81 1.72 -3.67
N GLN A 68 -23.54 2.08 -3.40
CA GLN A 68 -22.38 1.24 -3.70
C GLN A 68 -22.45 -0.11 -2.98
N VAL A 69 -22.23 -1.19 -3.72
CA VAL A 69 -22.00 -2.53 -3.16
C VAL A 69 -20.50 -2.74 -3.03
N VAL A 70 -20.06 -3.11 -1.82
CA VAL A 70 -18.64 -3.33 -1.49
C VAL A 70 -18.41 -4.81 -1.21
N PHE A 71 -17.40 -5.37 -1.86
CA PHE A 71 -16.80 -6.66 -1.55
C PHE A 71 -15.36 -6.41 -1.15
N ASP A 72 -15.03 -6.64 0.12
CA ASP A 72 -13.70 -6.40 0.67
C ASP A 72 -13.18 -7.70 1.28
N GLN A 73 -12.04 -8.16 0.79
CA GLN A 73 -11.33 -9.34 1.28
C GLN A 73 -9.84 -9.04 1.45
N ASN A 74 -9.50 -7.82 1.88
CA ASN A 74 -8.10 -7.43 2.06
C ASN A 74 -7.43 -8.21 3.21
N GLY A 75 -6.18 -8.62 3.00
CA GLY A 75 -5.30 -9.21 4.00
C GLY A 75 -4.77 -8.19 5.01
N GLY A 76 -4.37 -8.67 6.19
CA GLY A 76 -3.68 -7.86 7.20
C GLY A 76 -2.19 -7.70 6.90
N GLY A 77 -1.62 -6.56 7.30
CA GLY A 77 -0.17 -6.35 7.23
C GLY A 77 0.57 -7.16 8.31
N GLY A 78 1.83 -7.48 8.01
CA GLY A 78 2.78 -8.05 8.97
C GLY A 78 3.21 -7.03 10.02
N GLY A 79 3.60 -7.51 11.20
CA GLY A 79 4.20 -6.69 12.25
C GLY A 79 5.69 -6.47 12.01
N ASP A 80 6.18 -5.30 12.41
CA ASP A 80 7.61 -4.99 12.35
C ASP A 80 8.40 -5.77 13.40
N GLY A 81 9.64 -6.11 13.04
CA GLY A 81 10.62 -6.70 13.91
C GLY A 81 11.07 -5.74 15.02
N GLY A 82 11.37 -6.28 16.19
CA GLY A 82 11.80 -5.50 17.34
C GLY A 82 13.27 -5.11 17.30
N ASP A 83 13.61 -4.00 17.95
CA ASP A 83 14.99 -3.55 18.09
C ASP A 83 15.66 -4.18 19.30
N TYR A 84 16.75 -4.92 19.09
CA TYR A 84 17.46 -5.55 20.20
C TYR A 84 18.98 -5.43 20.10
N PRO A 85 19.67 -5.53 21.25
CA PRO A 85 21.10 -5.72 21.27
C PRO A 85 21.51 -6.94 20.45
N ALA A 86 22.61 -6.82 19.70
CA ALA A 86 23.15 -7.83 18.80
C ALA A 86 22.30 -8.16 17.57
N GLN A 87 21.00 -8.42 17.71
CA GLN A 87 20.16 -8.98 16.64
C GLN A 87 18.79 -8.31 16.65
N GLY A 88 18.46 -7.57 15.59
CA GLY A 88 17.09 -7.12 15.36
C GLY A 88 16.16 -8.32 15.15
N GLY A 89 14.89 -8.17 15.53
CA GLY A 89 13.86 -9.16 15.20
C GLY A 89 13.47 -9.03 13.74
N ASP A 90 13.01 -10.14 13.16
CA ASP A 90 12.50 -10.14 11.79
C ASP A 90 11.07 -9.57 11.75
N GLY A 91 10.70 -8.98 10.62
CA GLY A 91 9.33 -8.61 10.32
C GLY A 91 8.47 -9.82 9.96
N ASP A 92 7.19 -9.80 10.35
CA ASP A 92 6.23 -10.83 9.98
C ASP A 92 5.77 -10.66 8.54
N GLY A 93 5.36 -11.75 7.89
CA GLY A 93 4.75 -11.69 6.56
C GLY A 93 3.36 -11.04 6.58
N GLY A 94 2.99 -10.39 5.48
CA GLY A 94 1.62 -9.93 5.26
C GLY A 94 0.69 -11.08 4.85
N ASP A 95 -0.58 -10.98 5.24
CA ASP A 95 -1.61 -11.95 4.87
C ASP A 95 -2.04 -11.74 3.41
N ALA A 96 -2.37 -12.83 2.72
CA ALA A 96 -2.94 -12.75 1.38
C ALA A 96 -4.36 -12.17 1.38
N GLY A 97 -4.73 -11.52 0.27
CA GLY A 97 -6.12 -11.17 -0.01
C GLY A 97 -6.97 -12.43 -0.21
N GLY A 98 -8.24 -12.39 0.21
CA GLY A 98 -9.19 -13.49 0.03
C GLY A 98 -9.87 -13.49 -1.33
N THR A 99 -10.23 -14.66 -1.85
CA THR A 99 -10.93 -14.74 -3.14
C THR A 99 -12.32 -14.10 -3.08
N ILE A 100 -12.62 -13.22 -4.04
CA ILE A 100 -13.97 -12.71 -4.29
C ILE A 100 -14.59 -13.53 -5.41
N ASN A 101 -15.73 -14.18 -5.14
CA ASN A 101 -16.53 -14.86 -6.17
C ASN A 101 -18.00 -14.49 -5.97
N THR A 102 -18.50 -13.55 -6.77
CA THR A 102 -19.82 -12.95 -6.53
C THR A 102 -20.47 -12.43 -7.80
N SER A 103 -21.75 -12.09 -7.67
CA SER A 103 -22.55 -11.48 -8.73
C SER A 103 -23.22 -10.21 -8.24
N ALA A 104 -23.30 -9.20 -9.11
CA ALA A 104 -23.95 -7.92 -8.81
C ALA A 104 -24.95 -7.54 -9.90
N SER A 105 -26.10 -6.99 -9.49
CA SER A 105 -27.13 -6.55 -10.43
C SER A 105 -28.00 -5.43 -9.85
N ASN A 106 -28.52 -4.57 -10.74
CA ASN A 106 -29.52 -3.55 -10.40
C ASN A 106 -29.07 -2.57 -9.31
N ILE A 107 -27.87 -2.01 -9.47
CA ILE A 107 -27.25 -1.09 -8.51
C ILE A 107 -27.23 0.32 -9.09
N ALA A 108 -27.68 1.29 -8.32
CA ALA A 108 -27.52 2.71 -8.63
C ALA A 108 -26.75 3.38 -7.49
N ALA A 109 -25.51 3.77 -7.75
CA ALA A 109 -24.66 4.51 -6.84
C ALA A 109 -24.71 6.02 -7.14
N GLY A 110 -25.05 6.79 -6.12
CA GLY A 110 -24.88 8.23 -6.09
C GLY A 110 -23.61 8.65 -5.35
N GLY A 111 -23.25 9.93 -5.51
CA GLY A 111 -22.19 10.56 -4.72
C GLY A 111 -20.80 10.43 -5.33
N ALA A 112 -19.98 11.45 -5.09
CA ALA A 112 -18.62 11.46 -5.60
C ALA A 112 -17.82 10.26 -5.04
N CYS A 113 -16.93 9.72 -5.88
CA CYS A 113 -16.02 8.64 -5.55
C CYS A 113 -16.71 7.30 -5.25
N LYS A 114 -18.01 7.15 -5.55
CA LYS A 114 -18.76 5.91 -5.31
C LYS A 114 -18.99 5.16 -6.60
N SER A 115 -18.49 3.93 -6.62
CA SER A 115 -18.72 2.99 -7.72
C SER A 115 -20.01 2.23 -7.50
N ALA A 116 -20.66 1.70 -8.54
CA ALA A 116 -21.82 0.83 -8.34
C ALA A 116 -21.39 -0.48 -7.66
N VAL A 117 -20.35 -1.12 -8.20
CA VAL A 117 -19.68 -2.27 -7.57
C VAL A 117 -18.24 -1.89 -7.24
N PHE A 118 -17.78 -2.24 -6.05
CA PHE A 118 -16.41 -2.03 -5.59
C PHE A 118 -15.89 -3.30 -4.92
N ALA A 119 -15.00 -4.00 -5.61
CA ALA A 119 -14.39 -5.25 -5.19
C ALA A 119 -12.90 -5.04 -4.98
N THR A 120 -12.41 -5.29 -3.76
CA THR A 120 -10.98 -5.21 -3.40
C THR A 120 -10.54 -6.48 -2.71
N SER A 121 -9.48 -7.09 -3.21
CA SER A 121 -8.82 -8.23 -2.60
C SER A 121 -7.31 -8.03 -2.61
N ASN A 122 -6.86 -7.16 -1.71
CA ASN A 122 -5.47 -6.79 -1.63
C ASN A 122 -4.73 -7.68 -0.61
N GLY A 123 -3.49 -8.06 -0.91
CA GLY A 123 -2.57 -8.61 0.08
C GLY A 123 -2.09 -7.52 1.05
N GLY A 124 -1.68 -7.93 2.26
CA GLY A 124 -1.05 -7.04 3.23
C GLY A 124 0.45 -6.93 3.02
N ASP A 125 1.03 -5.78 3.39
CA ASP A 125 2.47 -5.58 3.34
C ASP A 125 3.18 -6.44 4.39
N GLY A 126 4.41 -6.88 4.09
CA GLY A 126 5.29 -7.51 5.08
C GLY A 126 5.89 -6.45 6.02
N GLY A 127 6.11 -6.83 7.29
CA GLY A 127 6.72 -5.93 8.28
C GLY A 127 8.21 -5.72 8.03
N ASP A 128 8.74 -4.59 8.48
CA ASP A 128 10.16 -4.28 8.35
C ASP A 128 10.97 -5.03 9.42
N GLY A 129 12.24 -5.33 9.12
CA GLY A 129 13.17 -5.89 10.09
C GLY A 129 13.66 -4.86 11.11
N GLY A 130 13.85 -5.28 12.36
CA GLY A 130 14.32 -4.43 13.45
C GLY A 130 15.82 -4.13 13.41
N LEU A 131 16.27 -3.12 14.16
CA LEU A 131 17.71 -2.85 14.27
C LEU A 131 18.41 -3.76 15.28
N GLY A 132 19.56 -4.30 14.87
CA GLY A 132 20.53 -4.93 15.77
C GLY A 132 21.63 -3.95 16.12
N PHE A 133 21.82 -3.66 17.40
CA PHE A 133 22.79 -2.65 17.83
C PHE A 133 23.75 -3.14 18.93
N THR A 134 24.90 -2.49 19.04
CA THR A 134 25.87 -2.78 20.12
C THR A 134 25.37 -2.33 21.47
N LEU A 135 25.61 -3.15 22.49
CA LEU A 135 25.35 -2.79 23.88
C LEU A 135 26.65 -2.76 24.68
N PHE A 136 26.85 -1.67 25.40
CA PHE A 136 27.96 -1.49 26.34
C PHE A 136 27.41 -1.25 27.74
N ILE A 137 27.52 -2.25 28.62
CA ILE A 137 27.19 -2.11 30.04
C ILE A 137 28.47 -2.39 30.85
N PRO A 138 29.13 -1.34 31.36
CA PRO A 138 30.32 -1.53 32.18
C PRO A 138 29.96 -2.19 33.52
N PRO A 139 30.87 -3.03 34.08
CA PRO A 139 32.20 -3.34 33.56
C PRO A 139 32.29 -4.66 32.76
N PHE A 140 31.19 -5.36 32.47
CA PHE A 140 31.26 -6.78 32.07
C PHE A 140 30.64 -7.14 30.71
N VAL A 141 29.75 -6.34 30.13
CA VAL A 141 29.05 -6.72 28.89
C VAL A 141 29.43 -5.79 27.75
N ILE A 142 30.06 -6.36 26.73
CA ILE A 142 30.29 -5.73 25.43
C ILE A 142 29.73 -6.68 24.38
N ILE A 143 28.72 -6.22 23.65
CA ILE A 143 28.23 -6.88 22.44
C ILE A 143 28.75 -6.02 21.28
N PRO A 144 29.82 -6.42 20.59
CA PRO A 144 30.45 -5.60 19.55
C PRO A 144 29.81 -5.82 18.17
N VAL A 145 28.76 -6.62 18.07
CA VAL A 145 28.09 -6.94 16.80
C VAL A 145 26.70 -6.34 16.75
N GLY A 146 26.21 -6.09 15.54
CA GLY A 146 24.82 -5.71 15.29
C GLY A 146 24.35 -6.30 13.96
N PHE A 147 23.35 -7.17 14.01
CA PHE A 147 22.71 -7.82 12.87
C PHE A 147 21.29 -7.27 12.76
N GLY A 148 20.94 -6.64 11.66
CA GLY A 148 19.57 -6.26 11.39
C GLY A 148 18.69 -7.50 11.26
N GLY A 149 17.43 -7.38 11.67
CA GLY A 149 16.43 -8.40 11.36
C GLY A 149 16.04 -8.34 9.88
N ASP A 150 15.57 -9.45 9.35
CA ASP A 150 15.05 -9.51 7.99
C ASP A 150 13.66 -8.87 7.88
N GLY A 151 13.29 -8.39 6.70
CA GLY A 151 11.90 -8.01 6.42
C GLY A 151 10.96 -9.22 6.37
N GLY A 152 9.66 -8.96 6.29
CA GLY A 152 8.60 -9.94 6.05
C GLY A 152 8.19 -10.00 4.59
N ARG A 153 7.73 -11.16 4.09
CA ARG A 153 7.21 -11.27 2.72
C ARG A 153 5.87 -10.52 2.59
N GLY A 154 5.65 -9.83 1.47
CA GLY A 154 4.35 -9.26 1.13
C GLY A 154 3.30 -10.34 0.82
N GLY A 155 2.06 -10.10 1.22
CA GLY A 155 0.91 -10.95 0.95
C GLY A 155 0.52 -10.90 -0.53
N ASP A 156 0.14 -12.04 -1.09
CA ASP A 156 -0.36 -12.09 -2.47
C ASP A 156 -1.76 -11.44 -2.55
N GLY A 157 -2.06 -10.78 -3.68
CA GLY A 157 -3.41 -10.30 -3.96
C GLY A 157 -4.36 -11.48 -4.20
N GLY A 158 -5.63 -11.34 -3.83
CA GLY A 158 -6.59 -12.43 -4.02
C GLY A 158 -7.34 -12.32 -5.34
N ASP A 159 -7.72 -13.46 -5.91
CA ASP A 159 -8.45 -13.49 -7.18
C ASP A 159 -9.86 -12.86 -7.06
N ILE A 160 -10.29 -12.21 -8.14
CA ILE A 160 -11.63 -11.64 -8.26
C ILE A 160 -12.36 -12.27 -9.44
N TYR A 161 -13.43 -12.98 -9.15
CA TYR A 161 -14.41 -13.50 -10.10
C TYR A 161 -15.71 -12.72 -9.91
N LEU A 162 -16.03 -11.83 -10.85
CA LEU A 162 -17.19 -10.95 -10.75
C LEU A 162 -18.10 -11.07 -11.97
N THR A 163 -19.37 -11.44 -11.74
CA THR A 163 -20.41 -11.44 -12.76
C THR A 163 -21.37 -10.27 -12.58
N THR A 164 -21.59 -9.47 -13.62
CA THR A 164 -22.53 -8.34 -13.58
C THR A 164 -23.70 -8.51 -14.54
N SER A 165 -24.90 -8.19 -14.09
CA SER A 165 -26.14 -8.26 -14.88
C SER A 165 -27.12 -7.12 -14.55
N GLY A 166 -28.22 -7.01 -15.30
CA GLY A 166 -29.23 -5.97 -15.09
C GLY A 166 -28.70 -4.57 -15.40
N THR A 167 -28.96 -3.61 -14.52
CA THR A 167 -28.51 -2.21 -14.68
C THR A 167 -27.54 -1.81 -13.56
N LEU A 168 -26.39 -1.23 -13.92
CA LEU A 168 -25.43 -0.65 -12.99
C LEU A 168 -25.22 0.83 -13.34
N SER A 169 -25.39 1.74 -12.40
CA SER A 169 -25.15 3.16 -12.64
C SER A 169 -24.30 3.79 -11.54
N ALA A 170 -23.35 4.63 -11.94
CA ALA A 170 -22.53 5.45 -11.05
C ALA A 170 -22.54 6.90 -11.55
N SER A 171 -23.08 7.79 -10.72
CA SER A 171 -23.41 9.15 -11.15
C SER A 171 -22.49 10.26 -10.60
N GLY A 172 -21.70 9.98 -9.55
CA GLY A 172 -20.80 10.97 -8.96
C GLY A 172 -19.37 10.90 -9.51
N GLU A 173 -18.67 12.05 -9.47
CA GLU A 173 -17.30 12.23 -9.97
C GLU A 173 -16.34 11.14 -9.48
N GLY A 174 -15.56 10.54 -10.38
CA GLY A 174 -14.65 9.45 -10.05
C GLY A 174 -15.32 8.12 -9.66
N GLY A 175 -16.65 8.02 -9.71
CA GLY A 175 -17.38 6.77 -9.49
C GLY A 175 -17.33 5.87 -10.73
N HIS A 176 -16.99 4.59 -10.54
CA HIS A 176 -16.97 3.59 -11.62
C HIS A 176 -18.26 2.80 -11.68
N GLY A 177 -18.63 2.26 -12.84
CA GLY A 177 -19.68 1.25 -12.89
C GLY A 177 -19.27 0.02 -12.09
N VAL A 178 -18.10 -0.52 -12.42
CA VAL A 178 -17.45 -1.61 -11.69
C VAL A 178 -16.01 -1.22 -11.41
N HIS A 179 -15.60 -1.37 -10.15
CA HIS A 179 -14.21 -1.28 -9.72
C HIS A 179 -13.80 -2.63 -9.16
N ALA A 180 -12.80 -3.28 -9.76
CA ALA A 180 -12.21 -4.53 -9.32
C ALA A 180 -10.70 -4.34 -9.15
N GLN A 181 -10.19 -4.64 -7.97
CA GLN A 181 -8.79 -4.40 -7.64
C GLN A 181 -8.21 -5.56 -6.82
N SER A 182 -7.11 -6.12 -7.30
CA SER A 182 -6.34 -7.15 -6.61
C SER A 182 -4.87 -6.76 -6.58
N LEU A 183 -4.46 -6.04 -5.54
CA LEU A 183 -3.06 -5.63 -5.38
C LEU A 183 -2.37 -6.56 -4.40
N ALA A 184 -1.17 -7.01 -4.71
CA ALA A 184 -0.32 -7.62 -3.70
C ALA A 184 0.25 -6.57 -2.73
N GLY A 185 0.64 -7.04 -1.55
CA GLY A 185 1.39 -6.26 -0.57
C GLY A 185 2.88 -6.25 -0.87
N ASP A 186 3.54 -5.19 -0.40
CA ASP A 186 4.98 -5.01 -0.53
C ASP A 186 5.74 -5.93 0.43
N GLY A 187 6.95 -6.32 0.06
CA GLY A 187 7.86 -6.97 0.99
C GLY A 187 8.53 -5.97 1.92
N GLY A 188 8.75 -6.37 3.17
CA GLY A 188 9.37 -5.54 4.20
C GLY A 188 10.84 -5.28 3.93
N ASP A 189 11.29 -4.08 4.30
CA ASP A 189 12.69 -3.68 4.25
C ASP A 189 13.47 -4.40 5.37
N GLY A 190 14.72 -4.78 5.10
CA GLY A 190 15.62 -5.34 6.10
C GLY A 190 16.11 -4.29 7.09
N GLY A 191 16.30 -4.71 8.34
CA GLY A 191 16.74 -3.87 9.44
C GLY A 191 18.21 -3.49 9.38
N THR A 192 18.59 -2.42 10.06
CA THR A 192 20.00 -2.00 10.14
C THR A 192 20.77 -2.80 11.18
N GLY A 193 21.92 -3.34 10.80
CA GLY A 193 22.90 -3.90 11.74
C GLY A 193 24.00 -2.90 12.06
N ALA A 194 24.10 -2.46 13.31
CA ALA A 194 25.07 -1.47 13.77
C ALA A 194 25.98 -2.03 14.86
N GLY A 195 27.27 -2.19 14.54
CA GLY A 195 28.28 -2.52 15.54
C GLY A 195 29.71 -2.40 15.10
N VAL A 196 30.67 -2.97 15.83
CA VAL A 196 32.05 -3.11 15.33
C VAL A 196 32.04 -3.98 14.07
N TYR A 197 31.23 -5.03 14.09
CA TYR A 197 30.77 -5.74 12.89
C TYR A 197 29.26 -5.56 12.77
N GLY A 198 28.84 -4.90 11.69
CA GLY A 198 27.46 -4.60 11.39
C GLY A 198 27.01 -5.30 10.12
N GLU A 199 25.89 -6.00 10.16
CA GLU A 199 25.31 -6.65 8.98
C GLU A 199 23.82 -6.33 8.91
N GLY A 200 23.38 -5.71 7.81
CA GLY A 200 21.97 -5.42 7.60
C GLY A 200 21.18 -6.68 7.31
N GLY A 201 19.91 -6.71 7.71
CA GLY A 201 19.00 -7.79 7.33
C GLY A 201 18.61 -7.69 5.87
N ASP A 202 18.17 -8.80 5.30
CA ASP A 202 17.68 -8.84 3.93
C ASP A 202 16.25 -8.27 3.86
N GLY A 203 15.97 -7.51 2.81
CA GLY A 203 14.58 -7.24 2.42
C GLY A 203 13.93 -8.52 1.91
N LYS A 204 12.60 -8.55 1.80
CA LYS A 204 11.88 -9.72 1.27
C LYS A 204 11.02 -9.41 0.06
N ARG A 205 10.68 -10.47 -0.66
CA ARG A 205 9.87 -10.38 -1.87
C ARG A 205 8.49 -9.76 -1.62
N GLY A 206 8.03 -8.93 -2.54
CA GLY A 206 6.62 -8.53 -2.64
C GLY A 206 5.71 -9.68 -3.05
N GLY A 207 4.41 -9.56 -2.75
CA GLY A 207 3.40 -10.54 -3.14
C GLY A 207 3.08 -10.49 -4.64
N VAL A 208 2.47 -11.54 -5.19
CA VAL A 208 1.97 -11.60 -6.57
C VAL A 208 0.54 -11.07 -6.64
N GLY A 209 0.23 -10.20 -7.60
CA GLY A 209 -1.13 -9.70 -7.80
C GLY A 209 -2.08 -10.81 -8.23
N GLY A 210 -3.32 -10.79 -7.73
CA GLY A 210 -4.31 -11.81 -8.06
C GLY A 210 -4.95 -11.57 -9.44
N ASP A 211 -5.52 -12.63 -9.99
CA ASP A 211 -6.19 -12.58 -11.28
C ASP A 211 -7.57 -11.94 -11.17
N ILE A 212 -7.97 -11.19 -12.19
CA ILE A 212 -9.30 -10.57 -12.26
C ILE A 212 -10.04 -11.13 -13.47
N THR A 213 -11.10 -11.89 -13.22
CA THR A 213 -12.04 -12.39 -14.23
C THR A 213 -13.39 -11.69 -14.07
N LEU A 214 -13.81 -10.94 -15.09
CA LEU A 214 -15.05 -10.20 -15.12
C LEU A 214 -15.93 -10.68 -16.27
N THR A 215 -17.18 -11.03 -15.97
CA THR A 215 -18.20 -11.32 -16.98
C THR A 215 -19.33 -10.30 -16.88
N ASN A 216 -19.42 -9.38 -17.84
CA ASN A 216 -20.42 -8.34 -17.87
C ASN A 216 -21.51 -8.59 -18.92
N SER A 217 -22.73 -8.80 -18.44
CA SER A 217 -23.97 -8.77 -19.22
C SER A 217 -24.86 -7.57 -18.89
N ALA A 218 -24.43 -6.71 -17.96
CA ALA A 218 -25.20 -5.57 -17.49
C ALA A 218 -25.16 -4.39 -18.47
N THR A 219 -26.16 -3.53 -18.35
CA THR A 219 -26.11 -2.15 -18.84
C THR A 219 -25.44 -1.27 -17.78
N ILE A 220 -24.22 -0.82 -18.05
CA ILE A 220 -23.41 0.03 -17.19
C ILE A 220 -23.48 1.48 -17.70
N THR A 221 -23.83 2.42 -16.83
CA THR A 221 -23.81 3.86 -17.15
C THR A 221 -23.00 4.65 -16.14
N THR A 222 -22.03 5.42 -16.62
CA THR A 222 -21.31 6.41 -15.79
C THR A 222 -21.52 7.82 -16.32
N ALA A 223 -21.79 8.76 -15.41
CA ALA A 223 -22.23 10.12 -15.78
C ALA A 223 -21.15 11.20 -15.63
N SER A 224 -20.03 10.91 -14.97
CA SER A 224 -19.11 11.93 -14.48
C SER A 224 -17.67 11.79 -15.00
N ASP A 225 -16.88 12.86 -14.85
CA ASP A 225 -15.45 12.86 -15.16
C ASP A 225 -14.72 11.73 -14.42
N LYS A 226 -13.75 11.11 -15.11
CA LYS A 226 -12.90 9.99 -14.63
C LYS A 226 -13.67 8.71 -14.23
N GLY A 227 -14.99 8.68 -14.37
CA GLY A 227 -15.84 7.53 -14.02
C GLY A 227 -15.79 6.45 -15.10
N GLN A 228 -14.84 5.52 -14.98
CA GLN A 228 -14.72 4.39 -15.91
C GLN A 228 -15.95 3.47 -15.85
N GLY A 229 -16.36 2.89 -16.97
CA GLY A 229 -17.43 1.87 -16.97
C GLY A 229 -17.04 0.64 -16.16
N ILE A 230 -15.94 -0.01 -16.57
CA ILE A 230 -15.24 -1.05 -15.81
C ILE A 230 -13.82 -0.59 -15.58
N PHE A 231 -13.39 -0.61 -14.33
CA PHE A 231 -12.01 -0.43 -13.90
C PHE A 231 -11.52 -1.74 -13.28
N ALA A 232 -10.52 -2.36 -13.90
CA ALA A 232 -9.86 -3.57 -13.41
C ALA A 232 -8.37 -3.30 -13.22
N HIS A 233 -7.84 -3.52 -12.02
CA HIS A 233 -6.45 -3.26 -11.72
C HIS A 233 -5.85 -4.36 -10.85
N THR A 234 -4.81 -5.00 -11.34
CA THR A 234 -3.99 -5.93 -10.56
C THR A 234 -2.54 -5.47 -10.58
N SER A 235 -1.86 -5.62 -9.45
CA SER A 235 -0.42 -5.33 -9.38
C SER A 235 0.32 -6.29 -8.47
N GLY A 236 1.55 -6.60 -8.86
CA GLY A 236 2.52 -7.21 -7.95
C GLY A 236 3.03 -6.21 -6.92
N GLY A 237 3.43 -6.71 -5.76
CA GLY A 237 4.03 -5.90 -4.69
C GLY A 237 5.51 -5.59 -4.96
N TYR A 238 5.98 -4.49 -4.39
CA TYR A 238 7.39 -4.11 -4.43
C TYR A 238 8.23 -5.06 -3.58
N GLY A 239 9.47 -5.33 -4.00
CA GLY A 239 10.45 -6.04 -3.19
C GLY A 239 11.04 -5.12 -2.12
N GLY A 240 11.26 -5.65 -0.93
CA GLY A 240 11.89 -4.97 0.18
C GLY A 240 13.38 -4.73 -0.08
N SER A 241 13.87 -3.60 0.40
CA SER A 241 15.28 -3.21 0.32
C SER A 241 16.08 -3.87 1.44
N GLY A 242 17.34 -4.19 1.18
CA GLY A 242 18.25 -4.66 2.21
C GLY A 242 18.63 -3.56 3.20
N GLY A 243 18.81 -3.96 4.45
CA GLY A 243 19.24 -3.09 5.53
C GLY A 243 20.72 -2.71 5.45
N SER A 244 21.12 -1.65 6.16
CA SER A 244 22.53 -1.24 6.17
C SER A 244 23.33 -2.00 7.23
N GLY A 245 24.56 -2.38 6.90
CA GLY A 245 25.56 -2.87 7.86
C GLY A 245 26.58 -1.80 8.19
N LEU A 246 26.59 -1.32 9.42
CA LEU A 246 27.41 -0.19 9.86
C LEU A 246 28.44 -0.64 10.90
N GLY A 247 29.72 -0.37 10.64
CA GLY A 247 30.77 -0.69 11.60
C GLY A 247 32.21 -0.45 11.16
N ILE A 248 33.15 -1.15 11.78
CA ILE A 248 34.51 -1.30 11.24
C ILE A 248 34.48 -2.32 10.09
N GLY A 249 33.70 -3.39 10.26
CA GLY A 249 33.30 -4.30 9.19
C GLY A 249 31.79 -4.20 8.94
N GLY A 250 31.39 -3.72 7.77
CA GLY A 250 29.98 -3.49 7.43
C GLY A 250 29.53 -4.29 6.22
N VAL A 251 28.44 -5.05 6.35
CA VAL A 251 27.83 -5.80 5.23
C VAL A 251 26.38 -5.34 5.07
N GLY A 252 26.03 -4.77 3.93
CA GLY A 252 24.63 -4.48 3.62
C GLY A 252 23.86 -5.77 3.38
N GLY A 253 22.61 -5.82 3.84
CA GLY A 253 21.69 -6.90 3.47
C GLY A 253 21.26 -6.77 2.01
N ASN A 254 20.75 -7.83 1.42
CA ASN A 254 20.28 -7.86 0.04
C ASN A 254 18.85 -7.30 -0.04
N GLY A 255 18.54 -6.62 -1.15
CA GLY A 255 17.15 -6.42 -1.54
C GLY A 255 16.59 -7.69 -2.17
N ASP A 256 15.27 -7.78 -2.29
CA ASP A 256 14.61 -8.95 -2.89
C ASP A 256 13.66 -8.53 -4.03
N GLY A 257 13.22 -9.50 -4.83
CA GLY A 257 12.44 -9.32 -6.05
C GLY A 257 11.03 -8.79 -5.81
N ALA A 258 10.44 -8.29 -6.88
CA ALA A 258 9.03 -7.92 -6.88
C ALA A 258 8.11 -9.13 -7.14
N GLY A 259 6.81 -8.92 -6.92
CA GLY A 259 5.78 -9.79 -7.48
C GLY A 259 5.42 -9.43 -8.91
N ALA A 260 4.89 -10.41 -9.65
CA ALA A 260 4.24 -10.16 -10.93
C ALA A 260 2.82 -9.61 -10.71
N GLY A 261 2.30 -8.86 -11.69
CA GLY A 261 0.87 -8.55 -11.76
C GLY A 261 0.06 -9.77 -12.19
N GLY A 262 -1.22 -9.81 -11.81
CA GLY A 262 -2.14 -10.87 -12.22
C GLY A 262 -2.63 -10.71 -13.66
N ALA A 263 -3.26 -11.73 -14.22
CA ALA A 263 -3.97 -11.62 -15.48
C ALA A 263 -5.32 -10.90 -15.29
N ILE A 264 -5.79 -10.23 -16.33
CA ILE A 264 -7.14 -9.66 -16.39
C ILE A 264 -7.86 -10.26 -17.59
N ASN A 265 -9.00 -10.90 -17.36
CA ASN A 265 -9.89 -11.41 -18.41
C ASN A 265 -11.27 -10.77 -18.28
N ILE A 266 -11.73 -10.07 -19.32
CA ILE A 266 -13.03 -9.38 -19.32
C ILE A 266 -13.88 -9.86 -20.49
N ASP A 267 -14.98 -10.54 -20.20
CA ASP A 267 -16.00 -10.94 -21.16
C ASP A 267 -17.17 -9.96 -21.11
N HIS A 268 -17.39 -9.18 -22.17
CA HIS A 268 -18.45 -8.17 -22.23
C HIS A 268 -19.49 -8.46 -23.31
N SER A 269 -20.72 -8.77 -22.90
CA SER A 269 -21.88 -8.95 -23.78
C SER A 269 -22.99 -7.91 -23.54
N GLY A 270 -22.82 -7.03 -22.55
CA GLY A 270 -23.80 -6.01 -22.16
C GLY A 270 -23.65 -4.68 -22.91
N SER A 271 -24.06 -3.57 -22.29
CA SER A 271 -23.81 -2.23 -22.83
C SER A 271 -23.07 -1.37 -21.80
N ILE A 272 -22.06 -0.62 -22.23
CA ILE A 272 -21.35 0.36 -21.39
C ILE A 272 -21.52 1.73 -22.03
N THR A 273 -22.01 2.70 -21.27
CA THR A 273 -22.08 4.11 -21.69
C THR A 273 -21.41 5.02 -20.67
N THR A 274 -20.42 5.80 -21.11
CA THR A 274 -19.74 6.80 -20.27
C THR A 274 -19.90 8.20 -20.85
N GLN A 275 -19.94 9.23 -20.00
CA GLN A 275 -20.25 10.62 -20.43
C GLN A 275 -19.20 11.67 -20.05
N GLY A 276 -18.41 11.44 -19.00
CA GLY A 276 -17.42 12.42 -18.51
C GLY A 276 -16.09 12.43 -19.28
N ARG A 277 -15.30 13.49 -19.09
CA ARG A 277 -13.94 13.58 -19.61
C ARG A 277 -13.05 12.51 -18.96
N THR A 278 -12.17 11.88 -19.74
CA THR A 278 -11.29 10.79 -19.29
C THR A 278 -12.04 9.60 -18.67
N ALA A 279 -13.28 9.37 -19.11
CA ALA A 279 -14.14 8.26 -18.67
C ALA A 279 -14.16 7.18 -19.75
N ASN A 280 -13.23 6.23 -19.68
CA ASN A 280 -13.15 5.11 -20.60
C ASN A 280 -14.26 4.09 -20.34
N GLY A 281 -14.62 3.31 -21.36
CA GLY A 281 -15.57 2.22 -21.21
C GLY A 281 -15.00 1.12 -20.32
N ILE A 282 -13.87 0.55 -20.74
CA ILE A 282 -13.09 -0.42 -19.96
C ILE A 282 -11.67 0.14 -19.81
N LEU A 283 -11.20 0.20 -18.57
CA LEU A 283 -9.80 0.44 -18.23
C LEU A 283 -9.29 -0.77 -17.46
N ALA A 284 -8.33 -1.49 -18.03
CA ALA A 284 -7.67 -2.63 -17.42
C ALA A 284 -6.18 -2.33 -17.28
N LEU A 285 -5.57 -2.68 -16.15
CA LEU A 285 -4.16 -2.47 -15.87
C LEU A 285 -3.60 -3.67 -15.11
N SER A 286 -2.56 -4.29 -15.65
CA SER A 286 -1.76 -5.29 -14.94
C SER A 286 -0.31 -4.82 -14.89
N VAL A 287 0.19 -4.63 -13.68
CA VAL A 287 1.50 -4.02 -13.45
C VAL A 287 2.34 -4.91 -12.54
N GLY A 288 3.54 -5.29 -12.99
CA GLY A 288 4.50 -5.95 -12.11
C GLY A 288 5.08 -4.98 -11.08
N GLY A 289 5.53 -5.49 -9.94
CA GLY A 289 6.20 -4.67 -8.93
C GLY A 289 7.62 -4.27 -9.36
N PHE A 290 8.28 -3.45 -8.55
CA PHE A 290 9.70 -3.10 -8.67
C PHE A 290 10.53 -3.85 -7.61
N GLY A 291 11.76 -4.23 -7.96
CA GLY A 291 12.68 -4.92 -7.05
C GLY A 291 13.26 -4.00 -5.97
N GLY A 292 13.67 -4.60 -4.86
CA GLY A 292 14.33 -3.93 -3.75
C GLY A 292 15.79 -3.59 -4.05
N SER A 293 16.26 -2.51 -3.43
CA SER A 293 17.68 -2.12 -3.49
C SER A 293 18.49 -2.92 -2.47
N GLY A 294 19.76 -3.21 -2.80
CA GLY A 294 20.71 -3.71 -1.82
C GLY A 294 21.06 -2.67 -0.76
N GLY A 295 21.35 -3.14 0.44
CA GLY A 295 21.76 -2.34 1.58
C GLY A 295 23.20 -1.85 1.49
N ALA A 296 23.50 -0.77 2.21
CA ALA A 296 24.85 -0.23 2.26
C ALA A 296 25.72 -0.96 3.31
N GLY A 297 26.96 -1.29 2.94
CA GLY A 297 28.01 -1.63 3.89
C GLY A 297 28.84 -0.38 4.23
N GLY A 298 29.12 -0.15 5.51
CA GLY A 298 29.96 0.96 5.98
C GLY A 298 31.09 0.49 6.90
N GLY A 299 32.32 0.95 6.66
CA GLY A 299 33.47 0.68 7.53
C GLY A 299 34.83 0.73 6.85
N LEU A 300 35.85 0.24 7.57
CA LEU A 300 37.20 0.03 7.03
C LEU A 300 37.22 -1.12 6.02
N VAL A 301 36.41 -2.15 6.27
CA VAL A 301 36.10 -3.22 5.31
C VAL A 301 34.58 -3.24 5.12
N ALA A 302 34.11 -3.11 3.89
CA ALA A 302 32.68 -2.99 3.62
C ALA A 302 32.26 -3.66 2.32
N PHE A 303 31.07 -4.26 2.35
CA PHE A 303 30.40 -4.88 1.21
C PHE A 303 28.95 -4.40 1.17
N GLY A 304 28.48 -3.92 0.02
CA GLY A 304 27.06 -3.65 -0.18
C GLY A 304 26.29 -4.94 -0.47
N GLY A 305 24.98 -4.90 -0.28
CA GLY A 305 24.09 -5.98 -0.69
C GLY A 305 23.70 -5.90 -2.17
N ASP A 306 23.18 -7.02 -2.67
CA ASP A 306 22.69 -7.13 -4.04
C ASP A 306 21.26 -6.56 -4.19
N ALA A 307 20.92 -6.14 -5.40
CA ALA A 307 19.58 -5.73 -5.79
C ALA A 307 18.98 -6.73 -6.79
N THR A 308 17.67 -6.65 -7.01
CA THR A 308 16.94 -7.59 -7.88
C THR A 308 16.12 -6.88 -8.96
N SER A 309 15.51 -7.65 -9.85
CA SER A 309 14.70 -7.14 -10.95
C SER A 309 13.26 -6.84 -10.55
N ALA A 310 12.61 -5.97 -11.33
CA ALA A 310 11.16 -5.77 -11.32
C ALA A 310 10.41 -7.05 -11.75
N GLY A 311 9.12 -7.11 -11.42
CA GLY A 311 8.20 -8.15 -11.88
C GLY A 311 7.56 -7.80 -13.22
N ASP A 312 7.03 -8.82 -13.88
CA ASP A 312 6.29 -8.67 -15.13
C ASP A 312 4.82 -8.28 -14.87
N GLY A 313 4.22 -7.54 -15.81
CA GLY A 313 2.77 -7.41 -15.88
C GLY A 313 2.14 -8.69 -16.41
N GLY A 314 0.89 -8.96 -16.02
CA GLY A 314 0.10 -10.07 -16.53
C GLY A 314 -0.56 -9.74 -17.87
N ALA A 315 -1.04 -10.80 -18.54
CA ALA A 315 -1.81 -10.66 -19.77
C ALA A 315 -3.17 -9.98 -19.47
N ILE A 316 -3.61 -9.13 -20.39
CA ILE A 316 -4.93 -8.52 -20.35
C ILE A 316 -5.67 -8.95 -21.62
N ASP A 317 -6.79 -9.63 -21.44
CA ASP A 317 -7.70 -10.03 -22.51
C ASP A 317 -9.08 -9.40 -22.29
N VAL A 318 -9.61 -8.79 -23.34
CA VAL A 318 -10.90 -8.08 -23.31
C VAL A 318 -11.71 -8.50 -24.53
N ASP A 319 -12.64 -9.42 -24.30
CA ASP A 319 -13.52 -9.98 -25.30
C ASP A 319 -14.86 -9.24 -25.34
N ILE A 320 -15.12 -8.56 -26.46
CA ILE A 320 -16.43 -7.97 -26.73
C ILE A 320 -17.28 -9.00 -27.49
N LEU A 321 -18.16 -9.68 -26.76
CA LEU A 321 -19.01 -10.74 -27.26
C LEU A 321 -20.19 -10.21 -28.08
N ALA A 322 -20.90 -11.11 -28.77
CA ALA A 322 -22.06 -10.74 -29.59
C ALA A 322 -23.13 -10.01 -28.75
N GLY A 323 -23.53 -8.82 -29.19
CA GLY A 323 -24.47 -7.95 -28.47
C GLY A 323 -23.79 -6.96 -27.51
N GLY A 324 -22.50 -7.13 -27.25
CA GLY A 324 -21.66 -6.20 -26.50
C GLY A 324 -21.52 -4.86 -27.20
N SER A 325 -21.70 -3.76 -26.46
CA SER A 325 -21.45 -2.40 -26.97
C SER A 325 -20.77 -1.52 -25.92
N ILE A 326 -19.91 -0.62 -26.38
CA ILE A 326 -19.22 0.37 -25.54
C ILE A 326 -19.32 1.72 -26.25
N THR A 327 -19.93 2.70 -25.57
CA THR A 327 -20.07 4.08 -26.04
C THR A 327 -19.44 5.03 -25.04
N THR A 328 -18.44 5.80 -25.47
CA THR A 328 -17.86 6.87 -24.66
C THR A 328 -18.18 8.22 -25.30
N ASN A 329 -18.84 9.12 -24.56
CA ASN A 329 -19.29 10.42 -25.07
C ASN A 329 -18.40 11.59 -24.63
N GLY A 330 -17.49 11.35 -23.66
CA GLY A 330 -16.62 12.38 -23.12
C GLY A 330 -15.31 12.56 -23.88
N GLN A 331 -14.66 13.71 -23.68
CA GLN A 331 -13.36 14.01 -24.26
C GLN A 331 -12.24 13.15 -23.65
N PHE A 332 -11.26 12.77 -24.46
CA PHE A 332 -10.10 11.94 -24.05
C PHE A 332 -10.50 10.59 -23.43
N SER A 333 -11.59 10.00 -23.94
CA SER A 333 -12.14 8.73 -23.48
C SER A 333 -12.04 7.67 -24.56
N TYR A 334 -11.56 6.49 -24.20
CA TYR A 334 -11.42 5.32 -25.07
C TYR A 334 -12.50 4.26 -24.76
N GLY A 335 -12.88 3.48 -25.76
CA GLY A 335 -13.79 2.35 -25.54
C GLY A 335 -13.15 1.30 -24.63
N VAL A 336 -11.98 0.82 -25.01
CA VAL A 336 -11.13 -0.09 -24.23
C VAL A 336 -9.73 0.50 -24.16
N LEU A 337 -9.16 0.54 -22.95
CA LEU A 337 -7.77 0.85 -22.68
C LEU A 337 -7.22 -0.25 -21.77
N ALA A 338 -6.29 -1.03 -22.28
CA ALA A 338 -5.68 -2.20 -21.66
C ALA A 338 -4.18 -2.20 -21.97
#